data_AF-A0A9D4UKD2-F1
#
_entry.id   AF-A0A9D4UKD2-F1
#
_cell.length_a   1.000
_cell.length_b   1.000
_cell.length_c   1.000
_cell.angle_alpha   90.00
_cell.angle_beta   90.00
_cell.angle_gamma   90.00
#
_symmetry.space_group_name_H-M   'P 1'
#
loop_
_entity.id
_entity.type
_entity.pdbx_description
1 polymer ?
#
loop_
_entity_poly.entity_id
_entity_poly.type
_entity_poly.pdbx_seq_one_letter_code
_entity_poly.pdbx_strand_id
1 'polypeptide(L)'
;MALLASPLVCFITNGSASSNFLRRARPLPSLRHSSLPIKCSSASFSEGGQAAEPNENPYKVLGVNPFESFDKVKAAYAKRQKDAEKRGDEATLSRIESAYDKIMMAQLANRKQGLTFGSFQVSKDIKYADKQPIVPWGPRYAPSSKRDILINLAISAVFGLWIISTQSADWKPFQFLIFGYMWRVFDKLQHYEKAEPFTPSEEEDGEGKRTSKGGKRLLRTLGLVFSCVAVCSLAYTGILNGIELLGQYIPRFLINSQELIVTIATSILLFFVGSYYR
;
A
#
# COMPACT_ATOMS: atom_id res chain seq x y z
N MET A 1 45.75 32.94 -38.51
CA MET A 1 46.52 31.88 -37.81
C MET A 1 45.56 30.77 -37.44
N ALA A 2 45.79 29.57 -37.99
CA ALA A 2 45.62 28.21 -37.43
C ALA A 2 44.58 27.97 -36.30
N LEU A 3 43.89 26.83 -36.17
CA LEU A 3 43.84 25.53 -36.86
C LEU A 3 42.67 24.74 -36.22
N LEU A 4 42.06 23.87 -37.01
CA LEU A 4 41.39 22.58 -36.74
C LEU A 4 41.33 22.05 -35.29
N ALA A 5 40.21 21.42 -34.90
CA ALA A 5 40.07 19.94 -34.88
C ALA A 5 38.94 19.44 -33.96
N SER A 6 38.23 18.42 -34.45
CA SER A 6 37.30 17.51 -33.78
C SER A 6 37.87 16.81 -32.53
N PRO A 7 37.02 16.08 -31.78
CA PRO A 7 37.46 14.80 -31.24
C PRO A 7 36.55 13.65 -31.68
N LEU A 8 37.20 12.74 -32.42
CA LEU A 8 37.18 11.29 -32.32
C LEU A 8 36.23 10.63 -31.31
N VAL A 9 35.39 9.79 -31.89
CA VAL A 9 34.97 8.47 -31.40
C VAL A 9 36.16 7.70 -30.82
N CYS A 10 35.99 7.13 -29.63
CA CYS A 10 36.81 6.03 -29.14
C CYS A 10 35.89 4.93 -28.60
N PHE A 11 35.81 3.85 -29.38
CA PHE A 11 35.24 2.56 -29.01
C PHE A 11 36.44 1.67 -28.65
N ILE A 12 36.57 1.23 -27.39
CA ILE A 12 37.38 0.06 -27.05
C ILE A 12 36.60 -0.83 -26.09
N THR A 13 36.45 -2.06 -26.57
CA THR A 13 35.93 -3.27 -25.97
C THR A 13 36.93 -3.91 -25.00
N ASN A 14 36.41 -4.63 -24.00
CA ASN A 14 36.90 -5.89 -23.40
C ASN A 14 36.47 -5.89 -21.92
N GLY A 15 35.63 -6.81 -21.44
CA GLY A 15 35.72 -8.24 -21.65
C GLY A 15 36.64 -8.81 -20.58
N SER A 16 36.12 -9.02 -19.36
CA SER A 16 36.74 -9.95 -18.41
C SER A 16 35.65 -10.58 -17.55
N ALA A 17 35.39 -11.85 -17.86
CA ALA A 17 34.73 -12.78 -16.98
C ALA A 17 35.71 -13.17 -15.86
N SER A 18 35.26 -13.09 -14.61
CA SER A 18 35.70 -14.05 -13.60
C SER A 18 34.63 -14.27 -12.55
N SER A 19 34.09 -15.46 -12.69
CA SER A 19 33.29 -16.23 -11.77
C SER A 19 34.01 -16.54 -10.45
N ASN A 20 33.18 -16.82 -9.44
CA ASN A 20 33.44 -17.60 -8.23
C ASN A 20 33.90 -16.81 -7.00
N PHE A 21 33.00 -16.62 -6.03
CA PHE A 21 33.08 -17.44 -4.83
C PHE A 21 31.76 -17.49 -4.06
N LEU A 22 31.29 -18.73 -3.89
CA LEU A 22 30.10 -19.14 -3.17
C LEU A 22 30.19 -18.78 -1.69
N ARG A 23 29.13 -18.16 -1.13
CA ARG A 23 28.89 -18.20 0.31
C ARG A 23 27.42 -18.52 0.63
N ARG A 24 27.11 -19.80 0.45
CA ARG A 24 26.34 -20.69 1.34
C ARG A 24 25.22 -20.03 2.17
N ALA A 25 24.01 -20.00 1.62
CA ALA A 25 22.78 -19.84 2.39
C ALA A 25 22.47 -21.14 3.15
N ARG A 26 22.20 -21.06 4.46
CA ARG A 26 21.62 -22.14 5.26
C ARG A 26 20.10 -22.17 5.01
N PRO A 27 19.50 -23.29 4.59
CA PRO A 27 18.05 -23.40 4.54
C PRO A 27 17.47 -23.65 5.94
N LEU A 28 16.45 -22.88 6.30
CA LEU A 28 15.56 -23.13 7.44
C LEU A 28 14.77 -24.44 7.19
N PRO A 29 14.47 -25.23 8.23
CA PRO A 29 13.75 -26.49 8.07
C PRO A 29 12.29 -26.26 7.65
N SER A 30 11.96 -26.82 6.49
CA SER A 30 10.61 -27.01 5.97
C SER A 30 9.85 -28.01 6.84
N LEU A 31 8.81 -27.54 7.54
CA LEU A 31 7.81 -28.41 8.15
C LEU A 31 6.83 -28.86 7.06
N ARG A 32 6.98 -30.11 6.62
CA ARG A 32 6.02 -30.85 5.79
C ARG A 32 4.69 -30.97 6.53
N HIS A 33 3.66 -30.32 6.03
CA HIS A 33 2.28 -30.70 6.32
C HIS A 33 1.95 -31.94 5.47
N SER A 34 1.79 -33.10 6.12
CA SER A 34 1.19 -34.26 5.47
C SER A 34 -0.31 -34.03 5.33
N SER A 35 -0.76 -33.81 4.10
CA SER A 35 -2.17 -33.86 3.72
C SER A 35 -2.62 -35.33 3.64
N LEU A 36 -3.34 -35.80 4.65
CA LEU A 36 -4.16 -37.00 4.52
C LEU A 36 -5.59 -36.57 4.16
N PRO A 37 -6.25 -37.23 3.17
CA PRO A 37 -7.61 -36.87 2.77
C PRO A 37 -8.62 -37.28 3.84
N ILE A 38 -9.43 -36.32 4.28
CA ILE A 38 -10.58 -36.53 5.15
C ILE A 38 -11.67 -37.22 4.32
N LYS A 39 -12.03 -38.44 4.70
CA LYS A 39 -13.12 -39.22 4.11
C LYS A 39 -14.38 -38.97 4.95
N CYS A 40 -15.29 -38.13 4.46
CA CYS A 40 -16.59 -37.91 5.08
C CYS A 40 -17.46 -39.16 4.89
N SER A 41 -17.76 -39.85 5.99
CA SER A 41 -18.85 -40.84 6.02
C SER A 41 -20.06 -40.17 6.65
N SER A 42 -21.13 -40.03 5.87
CA SER A 42 -22.44 -39.59 6.31
C SER A 42 -23.05 -40.64 7.23
N ALA A 43 -23.22 -40.31 8.51
CA ALA A 43 -24.11 -41.03 9.41
C ALA A 43 -25.36 -40.17 9.62
N SER A 44 -26.49 -40.82 9.38
CA SER A 44 -27.87 -40.36 9.50
C SER A 44 -28.17 -39.69 10.85
N PHE A 45 -29.01 -38.66 10.77
CA PHE A 45 -29.65 -37.99 11.91
C PHE A 45 -30.46 -39.01 12.72
N SER A 46 -30.14 -39.12 14.00
CA SER A 46 -31.05 -39.61 15.04
C SER A 46 -31.24 -38.48 16.05
N GLU A 47 -32.47 -38.02 16.07
CA GLU A 47 -33.06 -36.97 16.88
C GLU A 47 -33.00 -37.32 18.37
N GLY A 48 -32.50 -36.39 19.19
CA GLY A 48 -32.53 -36.51 20.64
C GLY A 48 -31.38 -35.80 21.35
N GLY A 49 -31.55 -34.53 21.73
CA GLY A 49 -30.61 -33.88 22.63
C GLY A 49 -30.67 -32.36 22.65
N GLN A 50 -31.64 -31.83 23.40
CA GLN A 50 -31.74 -30.50 23.98
C GLN A 50 -30.80 -29.40 23.44
N ALA A 51 -31.43 -28.40 22.82
CA ALA A 51 -30.84 -27.09 22.56
C ALA A 51 -30.01 -26.61 23.75
N ALA A 52 -28.72 -26.37 23.50
CA ALA A 52 -27.84 -25.69 24.43
C ALA A 52 -28.45 -24.34 24.77
N GLU A 53 -28.80 -24.14 26.05
CA GLU A 53 -29.25 -22.85 26.61
C GLU A 53 -28.40 -21.70 26.03
N PRO A 54 -28.99 -20.80 25.22
CA PRO A 54 -28.22 -19.90 24.36
C PRO A 54 -27.50 -18.77 25.10
N ASN A 55 -27.63 -18.68 26.44
CA ASN A 55 -27.15 -17.56 27.26
C ASN A 55 -26.24 -17.94 28.44
N GLU A 56 -25.76 -19.18 28.54
CA GLU A 56 -24.81 -19.52 29.60
C GLU A 56 -23.43 -18.89 29.31
N ASN A 57 -22.92 -18.11 30.28
CA ASN A 57 -21.65 -17.42 30.14
C ASN A 57 -20.51 -18.47 30.04
N PRO A 58 -19.76 -18.53 28.93
CA PRO A 58 -18.78 -19.60 28.69
C PRO A 58 -17.65 -19.61 29.71
N TYR A 59 -17.35 -18.45 30.32
CA TYR A 59 -16.38 -18.33 31.40
C TYR A 59 -16.87 -19.01 32.70
N LYS A 60 -18.19 -19.02 32.95
CA LYS A 60 -18.78 -19.71 34.12
C LYS A 60 -18.76 -21.23 33.93
N VAL A 61 -19.00 -21.73 32.72
CA VAL A 61 -18.94 -23.17 32.39
C VAL A 61 -17.53 -23.73 32.59
N LEU A 62 -16.50 -22.99 32.17
CA LEU A 62 -15.10 -23.38 32.40
C LEU A 62 -14.60 -23.05 33.82
N GLY A 63 -15.32 -22.20 34.57
CA GLY A 63 -14.95 -21.75 35.92
C GLY A 63 -13.73 -20.83 35.95
N VAL A 64 -13.53 -20.06 34.88
CA VAL A 64 -12.41 -19.12 34.71
C VAL A 64 -12.93 -17.69 34.69
N ASN A 65 -12.13 -16.73 35.14
CA ASN A 65 -12.54 -15.33 35.13
C ASN A 65 -12.31 -14.73 33.73
N PRO A 66 -13.24 -13.91 33.17
CA PRO A 66 -13.05 -13.26 31.87
C PRO A 66 -11.75 -12.49 31.66
N PHE A 67 -11.09 -12.05 32.74
CA PHE A 67 -9.83 -11.31 32.70
C PHE A 67 -8.56 -12.18 32.84
N GLU A 68 -8.70 -13.50 32.93
CA GLU A 68 -7.55 -14.40 33.08
C GLU A 68 -6.80 -14.66 31.77
N SER A 69 -5.51 -15.00 31.90
CA SER A 69 -4.68 -15.34 30.75
C SER A 69 -5.17 -16.60 30.04
N PHE A 70 -4.97 -16.63 28.73
CA PHE A 70 -5.42 -17.73 27.87
C PHE A 70 -4.85 -19.10 28.28
N ASP A 71 -3.67 -19.13 28.90
CA ASP A 71 -3.05 -20.36 29.39
C ASP A 71 -3.84 -20.98 30.56
N LYS A 72 -4.46 -20.16 31.41
CA LYS A 72 -5.35 -20.62 32.48
C LYS A 72 -6.65 -21.19 31.91
N VAL A 73 -7.19 -20.58 30.85
CA VAL A 73 -8.39 -21.07 30.15
C VAL A 73 -8.13 -22.45 29.54
N LYS A 74 -6.96 -22.65 28.90
CA LYS A 74 -6.54 -23.96 28.37
C LYS A 74 -6.36 -25.01 29.47
N ALA A 75 -5.72 -24.64 30.58
CA ALA A 75 -5.51 -25.54 31.71
C ALA A 75 -6.84 -25.95 32.36
N ALA A 76 -7.78 -25.02 32.52
CA ALA A 76 -9.12 -25.28 33.05
C ALA A 76 -9.92 -26.20 32.13
N TYR A 77 -9.90 -25.94 30.82
CA TYR A 77 -10.52 -26.81 29.81
C TYR A 77 -9.97 -28.24 29.88
N ALA A 78 -8.64 -28.41 29.81
CA ALA A 78 -8.01 -29.72 29.82
C ALA A 78 -8.28 -30.51 31.12
N LYS A 79 -8.43 -29.82 32.25
CA LYS A 79 -8.82 -30.43 33.52
C LYS A 79 -10.27 -30.90 33.50
N ARG A 80 -11.19 -30.03 33.07
CA ARG A 80 -12.64 -30.31 33.03
C ARG A 80 -13.00 -31.40 32.01
N GLN A 81 -12.31 -31.42 30.87
CA GLN A 81 -12.44 -32.46 29.87
C GLN A 81 -12.09 -33.84 30.46
N LYS A 82 -10.93 -33.96 31.11
CA LYS A 82 -10.51 -35.22 31.77
C LYS A 82 -11.44 -35.67 32.89
N ASP A 83 -12.00 -34.73 33.65
CA ASP A 83 -12.92 -35.06 34.75
C ASP A 83 -14.29 -35.54 34.23
N ALA A 84 -14.76 -35.01 33.09
CA ALA A 84 -16.00 -35.42 32.45
C ALA A 84 -15.84 -36.76 31.68
N GLU A 85 -14.70 -36.98 31.03
CA GLU A 85 -14.34 -38.28 30.43
C GLU A 85 -14.30 -39.42 31.45
N LYS A 86 -13.71 -39.16 32.63
CA LYS A 86 -13.68 -40.13 33.74
C LYS A 86 -15.06 -40.46 34.29
N ARG A 87 -16.02 -39.54 34.16
CA ARG A 87 -17.38 -39.70 34.64
C ARG A 87 -18.31 -40.34 33.59
N GLY A 88 -17.94 -40.28 32.31
CA GLY A 88 -18.72 -40.82 31.20
C GLY A 88 -19.89 -39.92 30.76
N ASP A 89 -19.92 -38.66 31.19
CA ASP A 89 -21.04 -37.74 30.95
C ASP A 89 -20.86 -36.94 29.63
N GLU A 90 -21.27 -37.53 28.50
CA GLU A 90 -21.16 -36.95 27.15
C GLU A 90 -21.86 -35.57 27.00
N ALA A 91 -22.99 -35.38 27.69
CA ALA A 91 -23.72 -34.12 27.70
C ALA A 91 -22.94 -32.98 28.38
N THR A 92 -22.02 -33.29 29.31
CA THR A 92 -21.17 -32.27 29.95
C THR A 92 -19.94 -31.95 29.11
N LEU A 93 -19.40 -32.93 28.39
CA LEU A 93 -18.28 -32.74 27.46
C LEU A 93 -18.64 -31.77 26.33
N SER A 94 -19.77 -31.98 25.66
CA SER A 94 -20.25 -31.08 24.59
C SER A 94 -20.48 -29.64 25.06
N ARG A 95 -20.90 -29.45 26.32
CA ARG A 95 -21.03 -28.10 26.93
C ARG A 95 -19.68 -27.44 27.18
N ILE A 96 -18.68 -28.20 27.64
CA ILE A 96 -17.32 -27.70 27.88
C ILE A 96 -16.63 -27.34 26.55
N GLU A 97 -16.79 -28.17 25.51
CA GLU A 97 -16.26 -27.93 24.16
C GLU A 97 -16.89 -26.69 23.52
N SER A 98 -18.23 -26.60 23.52
CA SER A 98 -18.92 -25.44 22.95
C SER A 98 -18.61 -24.13 23.69
N ALA A 99 -18.37 -24.15 25.00
CA ALA A 99 -17.94 -22.99 25.76
C ALA A 99 -16.50 -22.57 25.43
N TYR A 100 -15.59 -23.53 25.23
CA TYR A 100 -14.23 -23.27 24.80
C TYR A 100 -14.18 -22.66 23.39
N ASP A 101 -14.94 -23.21 22.45
CA ASP A 101 -15.05 -22.70 21.08
C ASP A 101 -15.61 -21.27 21.03
N LYS A 102 -16.61 -20.96 21.87
CA LYS A 102 -17.14 -19.59 22.01
C LYS A 102 -16.07 -18.61 22.51
N ILE A 103 -15.26 -18.98 23.50
CA ILE A 103 -14.15 -18.14 23.99
C ILE A 103 -13.09 -17.98 22.89
N MET A 104 -12.77 -19.05 22.17
CA MET A 104 -11.81 -19.02 21.06
C MET A 104 -12.26 -18.09 19.93
N MET A 105 -13.53 -18.21 19.52
CA MET A 105 -14.12 -17.36 18.48
C MET A 105 -14.21 -15.91 18.93
N ALA A 106 -14.54 -15.64 20.19
CA ALA A 106 -14.53 -14.28 20.75
C ALA A 106 -13.13 -13.67 20.73
N GLN A 107 -12.07 -14.44 21.01
CA GLN A 107 -10.68 -13.97 20.91
C GLN A 107 -10.30 -13.61 19.47
N LEU A 108 -10.67 -14.42 18.48
CA LEU A 108 -10.42 -14.13 17.07
C LEU A 108 -11.23 -12.91 16.59
N ALA A 109 -12.48 -12.78 17.03
CA ALA A 109 -13.32 -11.63 16.71
C ALA A 109 -12.76 -10.34 17.33
N ASN A 110 -12.33 -10.36 18.59
CA ASN A 110 -11.72 -9.23 19.27
C ASN A 110 -10.41 -8.79 18.58
N ARG A 111 -9.59 -9.75 18.12
CA ARG A 111 -8.39 -9.47 17.30
C ARG A 111 -8.74 -8.82 15.97
N LYS A 112 -9.74 -9.34 15.25
CA LYS A 112 -10.22 -8.75 13.98
C LYS A 112 -10.81 -7.35 14.20
N GLN A 113 -11.45 -7.11 15.34
CA GLN A 113 -12.07 -5.84 15.69
C GLN A 113 -11.09 -4.82 16.29
N GLY A 114 -9.87 -5.22 16.66
CA GLY A 114 -8.89 -4.36 17.29
C GLY A 114 -9.26 -3.96 18.72
N LEU A 115 -9.95 -4.85 19.45
CA LEU A 115 -10.26 -4.68 20.86
C LEU A 115 -9.23 -5.46 21.68
N THR A 116 -8.56 -4.79 22.63
CA THR A 116 -7.74 -5.48 23.63
C THR A 116 -8.61 -5.90 24.82
N PHE A 117 -8.06 -6.74 25.71
CA PHE A 117 -8.73 -7.20 26.92
C PHE A 117 -9.42 -6.02 27.63
N GLY A 118 -10.73 -6.14 27.89
CA GLY A 118 -11.50 -5.10 28.59
C GLY A 118 -12.04 -3.95 27.72
N SER A 119 -12.38 -4.21 26.45
CA SER A 119 -13.07 -3.27 25.54
C SER A 119 -12.29 -2.01 25.13
N PHE A 120 -11.00 -1.94 25.44
CA PHE A 120 -10.16 -0.83 25.02
C PHE A 120 -9.93 -0.90 23.50
N GLN A 121 -10.42 0.11 22.78
CA GLN A 121 -10.25 0.21 21.34
C GLN A 121 -8.81 0.62 21.02
N VAL A 122 -8.13 -0.23 20.27
CA VAL A 122 -6.81 0.06 19.72
C VAL A 122 -6.95 1.16 18.66
N SER A 123 -5.99 2.10 18.63
CA SER A 123 -5.98 3.16 17.62
C SER A 123 -6.00 2.59 16.21
N LYS A 124 -6.62 3.30 15.27
CA LYS A 124 -6.82 2.85 13.89
C LYS A 124 -5.50 2.45 13.22
N ASP A 125 -4.41 3.15 13.53
CA ASP A 125 -3.08 2.91 12.96
C ASP A 125 -2.48 1.56 13.40
N ILE A 126 -2.77 1.14 14.63
CA ILE A 126 -2.33 -0.17 15.16
C ILE A 126 -3.29 -1.28 14.69
N LYS A 127 -4.60 -1.02 14.66
CA LYS A 127 -5.62 -1.97 14.17
C LYS A 127 -5.41 -2.40 12.72
N TYR A 128 -4.88 -1.51 11.89
CA TYR A 128 -4.63 -1.77 10.47
C TYR A 128 -3.14 -1.92 10.14
N ALA A 129 -2.25 -2.03 11.12
CA ALA A 129 -0.82 -2.19 10.88
C ALA A 129 -0.48 -3.45 10.07
N ASP A 130 -1.24 -4.53 10.24
CA ASP A 130 -1.08 -5.77 9.49
C ASP A 130 -1.62 -5.69 8.04
N LYS A 131 -2.43 -4.66 7.72
CA LYS A 131 -2.87 -4.41 6.34
C LYS A 131 -1.77 -3.68 5.59
N GLN A 132 -0.74 -4.42 5.21
CA GLN A 132 0.28 -3.88 4.31
C GLN A 132 -0.33 -3.56 2.94
N PRO A 133 0.16 -2.51 2.27
CA PRO A 133 -0.26 -2.24 0.90
C PRO A 133 0.13 -3.42 0.00
N ILE A 134 -0.80 -3.87 -0.84
CA ILE A 134 -0.61 -4.98 -1.78
C ILE A 134 0.61 -4.73 -2.67
N VAL A 135 0.85 -3.46 -3.00
CA VAL A 135 1.95 -3.02 -3.86
C VAL A 135 2.82 -2.05 -3.06
N PRO A 136 4.07 -2.42 -2.72
CA PRO A 136 4.91 -1.57 -1.87
C PRO A 136 5.32 -0.25 -2.55
N TRP A 137 5.35 -0.21 -3.89
CA TRP A 137 5.74 0.95 -4.71
C TRP A 137 4.57 1.79 -5.25
N GLY A 138 3.31 1.44 -4.92
CA GLY A 138 2.14 2.15 -5.44
C GLY A 138 1.90 3.50 -4.77
N PRO A 139 1.14 4.41 -5.41
CA PRO A 139 0.76 5.70 -4.82
C PRO A 139 0.04 5.49 -3.49
N ARG A 140 0.46 6.19 -2.44
CA ARG A 140 -0.19 6.13 -1.13
C ARG A 140 -0.93 7.41 -0.84
N TYR A 141 -2.15 7.26 -0.31
CA TYR A 141 -2.91 8.41 0.17
C TYR A 141 -2.18 9.09 1.33
N ALA A 142 -1.75 10.33 1.09
CA ALA A 142 -0.96 11.15 1.99
C ALA A 142 -1.34 12.63 1.76
N PRO A 143 -2.46 13.10 2.35
CA PRO A 143 -2.92 14.45 2.16
C PRO A 143 -1.91 15.46 2.74
N SER A 144 -1.57 16.46 1.94
CA SER A 144 -0.72 17.58 2.36
C SER A 144 -1.45 18.47 3.39
N SER A 145 -0.71 19.37 4.03
CA SER A 145 -1.33 20.36 4.93
C SER A 145 -2.36 21.21 4.19
N LYS A 146 -3.40 21.72 4.88
CA LYS A 146 -4.43 22.57 4.26
C LYS A 146 -3.81 23.77 3.53
N ARG A 147 -2.73 24.34 4.06
CA ARG A 147 -1.99 25.45 3.44
C ARG A 147 -1.34 25.02 2.14
N ASP A 148 -0.68 23.87 2.11
CA ASP A 148 -0.05 23.36 0.88
C ASP A 148 -1.06 23.00 -0.20
N ILE A 149 -2.21 22.43 0.19
CA ILE A 149 -3.31 22.15 -0.75
C ILE A 149 -3.81 23.46 -1.37
N LEU A 150 -4.00 24.52 -0.57
CA LEU A 150 -4.42 25.83 -1.09
C LEU A 150 -3.37 26.44 -2.02
N ILE A 151 -2.08 26.29 -1.73
CA ILE A 151 -1.04 26.83 -2.61
C ILE A 151 -0.96 26.03 -3.92
N ASN A 152 -1.07 24.70 -3.87
CA ASN A 152 -1.17 23.87 -5.07
C ASN A 152 -2.38 24.28 -5.91
N LEU A 153 -3.54 24.48 -5.28
CA LEU A 153 -4.75 24.96 -5.94
C LEU A 153 -4.51 26.32 -6.61
N ALA A 154 -3.88 27.26 -5.91
CA ALA A 154 -3.56 28.58 -6.43
C ALA A 154 -2.63 28.49 -7.65
N ILE A 155 -1.60 27.65 -7.61
CA ILE A 155 -0.70 27.42 -8.75
C ILE A 155 -1.49 26.88 -9.94
N SER A 156 -2.30 25.83 -9.75
CA SER A 156 -3.11 25.28 -10.85
C SER A 156 -4.09 26.31 -11.43
N ALA A 157 -4.69 27.15 -10.58
CA ALA A 157 -5.65 28.17 -11.00
C ALA A 157 -4.98 29.31 -11.76
N VAL A 158 -3.85 29.83 -11.28
CA VAL A 158 -3.11 30.94 -11.93
C VAL A 158 -2.65 30.52 -13.32
N PHE A 159 -2.03 29.36 -13.46
CA PHE A 159 -1.59 28.87 -14.78
C PHE A 159 -2.76 28.44 -15.67
N GLY A 160 -3.84 27.92 -15.09
CA GLY A 160 -5.07 27.63 -15.83
C GLY A 160 -5.70 28.90 -16.41
N LEU A 161 -5.88 29.95 -15.59
CA LEU A 161 -6.40 31.24 -16.04
C LEU A 161 -5.46 31.92 -17.03
N TRP A 162 -4.14 31.83 -16.84
CA TRP A 162 -3.16 32.39 -17.77
C TRP A 162 -3.41 31.87 -19.18
N ILE A 163 -3.52 30.55 -19.33
CA ILE A 163 -3.68 29.90 -20.64
C ILE A 163 -5.04 30.22 -21.26
N ILE A 164 -6.10 30.22 -20.45
CA ILE A 164 -7.45 30.59 -20.91
C ILE A 164 -7.47 32.03 -21.42
N SER A 165 -6.74 32.94 -20.76
CA SER A 165 -6.70 34.36 -21.12
C SER A 165 -5.85 34.64 -22.35
N THR A 166 -4.71 33.96 -22.49
CA THR A 166 -3.77 34.26 -23.59
C THR A 166 -4.19 33.58 -24.89
N GLN A 167 -4.87 32.42 -24.82
CA GLN A 167 -5.30 31.59 -25.96
C GLN A 167 -4.21 31.35 -27.03
N SER A 168 -2.94 31.62 -26.71
CA SER A 168 -1.82 31.47 -27.60
C SER A 168 -1.24 30.07 -27.48
N ALA A 169 -0.66 29.56 -28.57
CA ALA A 169 0.09 28.30 -28.61
C ALA A 169 1.49 28.45 -27.98
N ASP A 170 1.57 29.14 -26.84
CA ASP A 170 2.81 29.34 -26.11
C ASP A 170 2.99 28.19 -25.11
N TRP A 171 4.10 27.46 -25.25
CA TRP A 171 4.47 26.38 -24.32
C TRP A 171 5.05 26.87 -22.98
N LYS A 172 5.30 28.18 -22.85
CA LYS A 172 5.86 28.81 -21.65
C LYS A 172 5.06 28.55 -20.37
N PRO A 173 3.74 28.81 -20.30
CA PRO A 173 2.95 28.54 -19.10
C PRO A 173 2.95 27.05 -18.72
N PHE A 174 2.96 26.16 -19.70
CA PHE A 174 3.07 24.71 -19.45
C PHE A 174 4.42 24.34 -18.82
N GLN A 175 5.52 24.90 -19.32
CA GLN A 175 6.86 24.71 -18.75
C GLN A 175 6.93 25.20 -17.30
N PHE A 176 6.45 26.42 -17.01
CA PHE A 176 6.45 26.96 -15.65
C PHE A 176 5.58 26.15 -14.69
N LEU A 177 4.43 25.65 -15.17
CA LEU A 177 3.58 24.75 -14.40
C LEU A 177 4.30 23.44 -14.05
N ILE A 178 4.97 22.82 -15.03
CA ILE A 178 5.77 21.60 -14.80
C ILE A 178 6.87 21.87 -13.77
N PHE A 179 7.67 22.93 -13.95
CA PHE A 179 8.75 23.24 -13.02
C PHE A 179 8.25 23.54 -11.60
N GLY A 180 7.16 24.30 -11.48
CA GLY A 180 6.53 24.60 -10.19
C GLY A 180 6.05 23.35 -9.47
N TYR A 181 5.37 22.45 -10.19
CA TYR A 181 4.90 21.18 -9.61
C TYR A 181 6.02 20.19 -9.36
N MET A 182 7.05 20.15 -10.19
CA MET A 182 8.24 19.34 -9.98
C MET A 182 8.91 19.69 -8.66
N TRP A 183 9.13 20.99 -8.40
CA TRP A 183 9.66 21.45 -7.13
C TRP A 183 8.75 21.08 -5.96
N ARG A 184 7.43 21.29 -6.11
CA ARG A 184 6.45 21.01 -5.05
C ARG A 184 6.36 19.54 -4.68
N VAL A 185 6.28 18.65 -5.66
CA VAL A 185 6.22 17.20 -5.42
C VAL A 185 7.56 16.72 -4.84
N PHE A 186 8.67 17.28 -5.30
CA PHE A 186 9.99 16.96 -4.75
C PHE A 186 10.14 17.36 -3.29
N ASP A 187 9.81 18.61 -2.95
CA ASP A 187 9.83 19.08 -1.57
C ASP A 187 8.92 18.23 -0.69
N LYS A 188 7.70 17.92 -1.15
CA LYS A 188 6.77 17.03 -0.44
C LYS A 188 7.40 15.65 -0.17
N LEU A 189 8.01 15.02 -1.17
CA LEU A 189 8.62 13.70 -1.00
C LEU A 189 9.85 13.73 -0.08
N GLN A 190 10.61 14.84 -0.04
CA GLN A 190 11.72 14.97 0.91
C GLN A 190 11.27 14.91 2.37
N HIS A 191 10.12 15.50 2.69
CA HIS A 191 9.59 15.53 4.05
C HIS A 191 9.18 14.14 4.56
N TYR A 192 8.68 13.26 3.68
CA TYR A 192 8.26 11.91 4.07
C TYR A 192 9.41 10.92 4.25
N GLU A 193 10.54 11.11 3.57
CA GLU A 193 11.67 10.18 3.61
C GLU A 193 12.74 10.57 4.65
N LYS A 194 12.69 11.80 5.19
CA LYS A 194 13.58 12.25 6.28
C LYS A 194 13.38 11.49 7.61
N ALA A 195 12.38 10.60 7.67
CA ALA A 195 12.03 9.84 8.87
C ALA A 195 12.77 8.51 9.06
N GLU A 196 13.75 8.14 8.22
CA GLU A 196 14.61 6.99 8.55
C GLU A 196 15.68 7.39 9.58
N PRO A 197 15.70 6.76 10.78
CA PRO A 197 16.72 7.02 11.78
C PRO A 197 18.09 6.72 11.22
N PHE A 198 19.03 7.63 11.48
CA PHE A 198 20.45 7.45 11.24
C PHE A 198 20.94 6.14 11.88
N THR A 199 21.25 5.13 11.07
CA THR A 199 22.06 3.99 11.50
C THR A 199 23.52 4.45 11.52
N PRO A 200 24.19 4.53 12.68
CA PRO A 200 25.56 4.99 12.82
C PRO A 200 26.51 3.86 12.39
N SER A 201 26.57 3.56 11.11
CA SER A 201 27.54 2.63 10.57
C SER A 201 27.71 2.94 9.08
N GLU A 202 28.58 3.90 8.77
CA GLU A 202 29.24 4.13 7.47
C GLU A 202 29.88 5.53 7.50
N GLU A 203 31.02 5.65 8.18
CA GLU A 203 31.76 6.94 8.28
C GLU A 203 32.73 7.19 7.11
N GLU A 204 32.78 6.36 6.06
CA GLU A 204 33.76 6.56 4.96
C GLU A 204 33.16 6.72 3.55
N ASP A 205 31.91 6.31 3.30
CA ASP A 205 31.27 6.34 1.96
C ASP A 205 30.04 7.29 1.87
N GLY A 206 30.00 8.28 2.76
CA GLY A 206 28.80 9.10 3.00
C GLY A 206 28.40 10.03 1.85
N GLU A 207 29.34 10.53 1.05
CA GLU A 207 29.06 11.56 0.04
C GLU A 207 28.45 10.98 -1.25
N GLY A 208 28.99 9.87 -1.76
CA GLY A 208 28.46 9.19 -2.95
C GLY A 208 27.08 8.57 -2.74
N LYS A 209 26.79 8.07 -1.54
CA LYS A 209 25.45 7.56 -1.19
C LYS A 209 24.42 8.68 -1.03
N ARG A 210 24.80 9.87 -0.56
CA ARG A 210 23.89 11.03 -0.44
C ARG A 210 23.47 11.58 -1.80
N THR A 211 24.40 11.72 -2.75
CA THR A 211 24.09 12.18 -4.12
C THR A 211 23.25 11.15 -4.88
N SER A 212 23.54 9.85 -4.74
CA SER A 212 22.72 8.77 -5.31
C SER A 212 21.30 8.73 -4.76
N LYS A 213 21.11 8.97 -3.45
CA LYS A 213 19.79 9.09 -2.82
C LYS A 213 19.02 10.32 -3.33
N GLY A 214 19.70 11.47 -3.48
CA GLY A 214 19.13 12.69 -4.07
C GLY A 214 18.67 12.50 -5.53
N GLY A 215 19.50 11.82 -6.34
CA GLY A 215 19.18 11.52 -7.74
C GLY A 215 17.98 10.58 -7.90
N LYS A 216 17.87 9.54 -7.05
CA LYS A 216 16.71 8.63 -7.06
C LYS A 216 15.40 9.35 -6.72
N ARG A 217 15.45 10.33 -5.80
CA ARG A 217 14.29 11.17 -5.45
C ARG A 217 13.84 12.02 -6.63
N LEU A 218 14.80 12.69 -7.27
CA LEU A 218 14.53 13.51 -8.44
C LEU A 218 13.97 12.68 -9.59
N LEU A 219 14.50 11.47 -9.82
CA LEU A 219 14.03 10.60 -10.87
C LEU A 219 12.58 10.14 -10.64
N ARG A 220 12.20 9.86 -9.40
CA ARG A 220 10.80 9.55 -9.03
C ARG A 220 9.88 10.74 -9.28
N THR A 221 10.28 11.95 -8.89
CA THR A 221 9.46 13.15 -9.10
C THR A 221 9.31 13.48 -10.57
N LEU A 222 10.40 13.40 -11.33
CA LEU A 222 10.38 13.60 -12.77
C LEU A 222 9.49 12.55 -13.44
N GLY A 223 9.69 11.27 -13.12
CA GLY A 223 8.86 10.19 -13.65
C GLY A 223 7.38 10.40 -13.36
N LEU A 224 7.03 10.82 -12.14
CA LEU A 224 5.65 11.08 -11.74
C LEU A 224 5.05 12.29 -12.49
N VAL A 225 5.76 13.41 -12.57
CA VAL A 225 5.26 14.62 -13.27
C VAL A 225 5.14 14.36 -14.78
N PHE A 226 6.16 13.75 -15.40
CA PHE A 226 6.10 13.39 -16.82
C PHE A 226 5.05 12.32 -17.11
N SER A 227 4.81 11.38 -16.19
CA SER A 227 3.73 10.41 -16.36
C SER A 227 2.36 11.08 -16.39
N CYS A 228 2.15 12.12 -15.57
CA CYS A 228 0.92 12.90 -15.58
C CYS A 228 0.69 13.57 -16.94
N VAL A 229 1.74 14.23 -17.46
CA VAL A 229 1.74 14.82 -18.81
C VAL A 229 1.44 13.76 -19.87
N ALA A 230 2.12 12.62 -19.81
CA ALA A 230 1.94 11.53 -20.77
C ALA A 230 0.52 10.97 -20.74
N VAL A 231 -0.07 10.76 -19.57
CA VAL A 231 -1.46 10.30 -19.42
C VAL A 231 -2.44 11.31 -20.02
N CYS A 232 -2.27 12.61 -19.77
CA CYS A 232 -3.11 13.65 -20.38
C CYS A 232 -2.97 13.69 -21.90
N SER A 233 -1.73 13.65 -22.41
CA SER A 233 -1.46 13.66 -23.85
C SER A 233 -2.04 12.42 -24.54
N LEU A 234 -1.88 11.24 -23.95
CA LEU A 234 -2.45 9.99 -24.48
C LEU A 234 -3.97 9.97 -24.38
N ALA A 235 -4.56 10.52 -23.31
CA ALA A 235 -6.00 10.65 -23.19
C ALA A 235 -6.58 11.57 -24.28
N TYR A 236 -5.91 12.69 -24.55
CA TYR A 236 -6.29 13.62 -25.62
C TYR A 236 -6.24 12.94 -26.99
N THR A 237 -5.11 12.28 -27.32
CA THR A 237 -4.98 11.52 -28.57
C THR A 237 -5.99 10.37 -28.65
N GLY A 238 -6.23 9.68 -27.54
CA GLY A 238 -7.21 8.59 -27.44
C GLY A 238 -8.64 9.07 -27.72
N ILE A 239 -9.00 10.28 -27.27
CA ILE A 239 -10.29 10.90 -27.58
C ILE A 239 -10.39 11.18 -29.09
N LEU A 240 -9.34 11.73 -29.71
CA LEU A 240 -9.34 11.98 -31.16
C LEU A 240 -9.49 10.69 -31.96
N ASN A 241 -8.70 9.66 -31.63
CA ASN A 241 -8.79 8.36 -32.26
C ASN A 241 -10.15 7.69 -32.02
N GLY A 242 -10.76 7.91 -30.84
CA GLY A 242 -12.10 7.42 -30.53
C GLY A 242 -13.19 8.06 -31.40
N ILE A 243 -13.10 9.36 -31.65
CA ILE A 243 -14.05 10.08 -32.54
C ILE A 243 -13.91 9.57 -33.98
N GLU A 244 -12.69 9.34 -34.43
CA GLU A 244 -12.41 8.77 -35.76
C GLU A 244 -12.94 7.33 -35.89
N LEU A 245 -12.75 6.49 -34.87
CA LEU A 245 -13.31 5.13 -34.81
C LEU A 245 -14.85 5.10 -34.87
N LEU A 246 -15.51 6.17 -34.40
CA LEU A 246 -16.97 6.33 -34.49
C LEU A 246 -17.43 6.89 -35.85
N GLY A 247 -16.50 7.10 -36.80
CA GLY A 247 -16.79 7.63 -38.12
C GLY A 247 -17.26 9.09 -38.11
N GLN A 248 -17.00 9.82 -37.02
CA GLN A 248 -17.39 11.22 -36.86
C GLN A 248 -16.27 12.16 -37.28
N TYR A 249 -16.64 13.35 -37.77
CA TYR A 249 -15.68 14.39 -38.12
C TYR A 249 -15.07 15.00 -36.85
N ILE A 250 -13.74 15.15 -36.83
CA ILE A 250 -13.05 15.78 -35.70
C ILE A 250 -13.36 17.28 -35.70
N PRO A 251 -13.96 17.84 -34.63
CA PRO A 251 -14.29 19.24 -34.58
C PRO A 251 -13.01 20.10 -34.55
N ARG A 252 -12.98 21.15 -35.38
CA ARG A 252 -11.80 22.03 -35.55
C ARG A 252 -11.35 22.70 -34.25
N PHE A 253 -12.28 23.00 -33.36
CA PHE A 253 -11.99 23.54 -32.03
C PHE A 253 -11.05 22.62 -31.25
N LEU A 254 -11.29 21.30 -31.26
CA LEU A 254 -10.48 20.33 -30.51
C LEU A 254 -9.03 20.38 -30.99
N ILE A 255 -8.82 20.23 -32.29
CA ILE A 255 -7.48 20.27 -32.90
C ILE A 255 -6.76 21.59 -32.60
N ASN A 256 -7.46 22.71 -32.72
CA ASN A 256 -6.87 24.04 -32.51
C ASN A 256 -6.57 24.37 -31.04
N SER A 257 -7.16 23.64 -30.09
CA SER A 257 -7.02 23.88 -28.65
C SER A 257 -6.29 22.75 -27.91
N GLN A 258 -5.50 21.95 -28.64
CA GLN A 258 -4.73 20.85 -28.08
C GLN A 258 -3.90 21.27 -26.84
N GLU A 259 -3.10 22.32 -26.96
CA GLU A 259 -2.22 22.77 -25.89
C GLU A 259 -2.99 23.22 -24.65
N LEU A 260 -4.12 23.89 -24.86
CA LEU A 260 -5.01 24.36 -23.79
C LEU A 260 -5.62 23.18 -23.03
N ILE A 261 -6.18 22.21 -23.77
CA ILE A 261 -6.85 21.05 -23.17
C ILE A 261 -5.85 20.20 -22.39
N VAL A 262 -4.69 19.88 -23.00
CA VAL A 262 -3.65 19.06 -22.36
C VAL A 262 -3.11 19.76 -21.12
N THR A 263 -2.89 21.08 -21.16
CA THR A 263 -2.35 21.79 -20.00
C THR A 263 -3.35 21.90 -18.85
N ILE A 264 -4.63 22.20 -19.14
CA ILE A 264 -5.67 22.25 -18.10
C ILE A 264 -5.83 20.86 -17.46
N ALA A 265 -5.93 19.80 -18.26
CA ALA A 265 -6.04 18.44 -17.75
C ALA A 265 -4.83 18.06 -16.88
N THR A 266 -3.61 18.39 -17.34
CA THR A 266 -2.38 18.14 -16.58
C THR A 266 -2.33 18.93 -15.29
N SER A 267 -2.77 20.20 -15.30
CA SER A 267 -2.86 21.06 -14.11
C SER A 267 -3.75 20.43 -13.03
N ILE A 268 -4.92 19.92 -13.43
CA ILE A 268 -5.87 19.26 -12.53
C ILE A 268 -5.27 17.98 -11.95
N LEU A 269 -4.69 17.11 -12.80
CA LEU A 269 -4.09 15.86 -12.32
C LEU A 269 -2.89 16.12 -11.40
N LEU A 270 -2.03 17.09 -11.73
CA LEU A 270 -0.90 17.47 -10.87
C LEU A 270 -1.36 18.05 -9.53
N PHE A 271 -2.46 18.81 -9.51
CA PHE A 271 -3.07 19.27 -8.26
C PHE A 271 -3.48 18.08 -7.38
N PHE A 272 -4.16 17.08 -7.93
CA PHE A 272 -4.58 15.91 -7.16
C PHE A 272 -3.39 15.09 -6.67
N VAL A 273 -2.43 14.79 -7.54
CA VAL A 273 -1.26 13.98 -7.18
C VAL A 273 -0.39 14.71 -6.15
N GLY A 274 -0.08 15.99 -6.38
CA GLY A 274 0.70 16.81 -5.45
C GLY A 274 0.02 17.03 -4.10
N SER A 275 -1.31 17.08 -4.06
CA SER A 275 -2.06 17.35 -2.83
C SER A 275 -2.39 16.11 -2.01
N TYR A 276 -2.72 14.98 -2.65
CA TYR A 276 -3.29 13.81 -1.95
C TYR A 276 -2.43 12.55 -1.98
N TYR A 277 -1.41 12.48 -2.84
CA TYR A 277 -0.64 11.26 -3.04
C TYR A 277 0.85 11.46 -2.76
N ARG A 278 1.53 10.35 -2.47
CA ARG A 278 3.00 10.20 -2.40
C ARG A 278 3.45 8.91 -3.07
#